data_AF-A0A833JHZ1-F1
#
_entry.id   AF-A0A833JHZ1-F1
#
_cell.length_a   1.000
_cell.length_b   1.000
_cell.length_c   1.000
_cell.angle_alpha   90.00
_cell.angle_beta   90.00
_cell.angle_gamma   90.00
#
_symmetry.space_group_name_H-M   'P 1'
#
loop_
_entity.id
_entity.type
_entity.pdbx_description
1 polymer ?
#
loop_
_entity_poly.entity_id
_entity_poly.type
_entity_poly.pdbx_seq_one_letter_code
_entity_poly.pdbx_strand_id
1 'polypeptide(L)'
;MRSINYRKKIHGISFQHRSSQPIYKKKKTFLSDYFDLEELAYQIEIETPKSMRSSDIHYLLCDHGRNEINTFVSECVDSISKWTGIIKTMERCFLKENILQTDLFFEEKFSDENIYKHKELEIFLSTKSLVLLWRHRLAIIEMIVEAQGSLRNFPYINKQK
;
A
#
# COMPACT_ATOMS: atom_id res chain seq x y z
N MET A 1 -23.52 -2.33 16.73
CA MET A 1 -22.09 -2.25 16.35
C MET A 1 -21.97 -1.35 15.13
N ARG A 2 -21.28 -0.21 15.24
CA ARG A 2 -21.11 0.77 14.14
C ARG A 2 -19.70 0.61 13.56
N SER A 3 -19.58 -0.07 12.42
CA SER A 3 -18.32 -0.27 11.69
C SER A 3 -18.41 0.34 10.30
N ILE A 4 -18.53 1.68 10.19
CA ILE A 4 -18.41 2.40 8.93
C ILE A 4 -17.87 3.80 9.24
N ASN A 5 -16.58 3.95 9.56
CA ASN A 5 -15.99 5.30 9.71
C ASN A 5 -14.50 5.42 9.35
N TYR A 6 -13.93 4.47 8.60
CA TYR A 6 -12.50 4.51 8.21
C TYR A 6 -12.24 4.50 6.70
N ARG A 7 -13.23 4.86 5.86
CA ARG A 7 -12.94 5.25 4.47
C ARG A 7 -12.81 6.77 4.40
N LYS A 8 -11.68 7.31 4.83
CA LYS A 8 -11.24 8.62 4.33
C LYS A 8 -11.05 8.45 2.82
N LYS A 9 -12.03 8.91 2.05
CA LYS A 9 -11.93 8.96 0.59
C LYS A 9 -10.80 9.93 0.28
N ILE A 10 -9.71 9.44 -0.28
CA ILE A 10 -8.76 10.30 -0.98
C ILE A 10 -9.55 10.97 -2.11
N HIS A 11 -9.56 12.30 -2.13
CA HIS A 11 -10.25 13.05 -3.18
C HIS A 11 -9.64 12.70 -4.55
N GLY A 12 -10.50 12.40 -5.53
CA GLY A 12 -10.08 11.99 -6.88
C GLY A 12 -10.13 10.49 -7.17
N ILE A 13 -10.30 9.62 -6.16
CA ILE A 13 -10.50 8.17 -6.35
C ILE A 13 -11.98 7.83 -6.20
N SER A 14 -12.72 7.83 -7.31
CA SER A 14 -14.05 7.22 -7.34
C SER A 14 -13.94 5.75 -7.75
N PHE A 15 -14.33 4.84 -6.85
CA PHE A 15 -14.58 3.43 -7.17
C PHE A 15 -15.97 3.27 -7.84
N GLN A 16 -16.34 4.18 -8.75
CA GLN A 16 -17.62 4.05 -9.46
C GLN A 16 -17.46 3.10 -10.64
N HIS A 17 -18.32 2.08 -10.66
CA HIS A 17 -18.62 1.26 -11.82
C HIS A 17 -18.75 2.14 -13.06
N ARG A 18 -18.03 1.75 -14.11
CA ARG A 18 -17.95 2.37 -15.44
C ARG A 18 -19.27 3.03 -15.84
N SER A 19 -19.36 4.36 -15.70
CA SER A 19 -20.37 5.15 -16.39
C SER A 19 -19.85 5.51 -17.78
N SER A 20 -20.62 5.12 -18.78
CA SER A 20 -20.39 5.26 -20.22
C SER A 20 -20.61 6.69 -20.69
N GLN A 21 -19.80 7.65 -20.22
CA GLN A 21 -19.75 8.99 -20.81
C GLN A 21 -18.38 9.24 -21.46
N PRO A 22 -18.34 9.80 -22.69
CA PRO A 22 -17.09 10.23 -23.31
C PRO A 22 -16.65 11.51 -22.61
N ILE A 23 -15.91 11.35 -21.51
CA ILE A 23 -15.19 12.46 -20.90
C ILE A 23 -14.16 12.89 -21.95
N TYR A 24 -14.27 14.12 -22.44
CA TYR A 24 -13.20 14.80 -23.17
C TYR A 24 -11.96 14.82 -22.26
N LYS A 25 -11.14 13.77 -22.35
CA LYS A 25 -9.98 13.58 -21.49
C LYS A 25 -8.94 14.62 -21.91
N LYS A 26 -8.84 15.71 -21.15
CA LYS A 26 -7.55 16.39 -21.00
C LYS A 26 -6.53 15.27 -20.74
N LYS A 27 -5.48 15.18 -21.58
CA LYS A 27 -4.38 14.24 -21.35
C LYS A 27 -3.74 14.63 -20.03
N LYS A 28 -4.17 14.02 -18.93
CA LYS A 28 -3.53 14.16 -17.64
C LYS A 28 -2.20 13.43 -17.74
N THR A 29 -1.11 14.17 -17.62
CA THR A 29 0.26 13.68 -17.78
C THR A 29 0.99 13.64 -16.44
N PHE A 30 0.58 14.48 -15.49
CA PHE A 30 1.22 14.61 -14.20
C PHE A 30 0.38 13.96 -13.09
N LEU A 31 1.02 13.54 -12.01
CA LEU A 31 0.34 13.01 -10.83
C LEU A 31 -0.58 14.06 -10.18
N SER A 32 -0.12 15.31 -10.15
CA SER A 32 -0.86 16.47 -9.65
C SER A 32 -2.18 16.73 -10.40
N ASP A 33 -2.33 16.22 -11.63
CA ASP A 33 -3.61 16.29 -12.35
C ASP A 33 -4.68 15.34 -11.77
N TYR A 34 -4.26 14.32 -11.00
CA TYR A 34 -5.12 13.29 -10.44
C TYR A 34 -5.30 13.40 -8.93
N PHE A 35 -4.26 13.81 -8.23
CA PHE A 35 -4.19 13.78 -6.77
C PHE A 35 -3.66 15.11 -6.22
N ASP A 36 -4.16 15.48 -5.05
CA ASP A 36 -3.45 16.43 -4.20
C ASP A 36 -2.19 15.74 -3.64
N LEU A 37 -1.02 16.25 -4.02
CA LEU A 37 0.27 15.65 -3.67
C LEU A 37 0.56 15.72 -2.16
N GLU A 38 0.08 16.76 -1.47
CA GLU A 38 0.31 16.94 -0.04
C GLU A 38 -0.61 16.03 0.77
N GLU A 39 -1.89 15.95 0.36
CA GLU A 39 -2.82 14.98 0.95
C GLU A 39 -2.28 13.57 0.77
N LEU A 40 -1.80 13.23 -0.43
CA LEU A 40 -1.31 11.89 -0.74
C LEU A 40 -0.06 11.53 0.08
N ALA A 41 0.90 12.45 0.21
CA ALA A 41 2.09 12.26 1.04
C ALA A 41 1.70 12.01 2.52
N TYR A 42 0.78 12.80 3.04
CA TYR A 42 0.28 12.64 4.42
C TYR A 42 -0.46 11.30 4.63
N GLN A 43 -1.26 10.86 3.65
CA GLN A 43 -1.93 9.55 3.72
C GLN A 43 -0.93 8.40 3.70
N ILE A 44 0.15 8.50 2.91
CA ILE A 44 1.22 7.49 2.89
C ILE A 44 1.86 7.37 4.28
N GLU A 45 2.16 8.49 4.93
CA GLU A 45 2.77 8.51 6.26
C GLU A 45 1.88 7.82 7.29
N ILE A 46 0.59 8.18 7.35
CA ILE A 46 -0.33 7.62 8.34
C ILE A 46 -0.62 6.13 8.10
N GLU A 47 -0.75 5.73 6.84
CA GLU A 47 -1.09 4.35 6.49
C GLU A 47 0.13 3.44 6.40
N THR A 48 1.34 3.97 6.65
CA THR A 48 2.55 3.15 6.78
C THR A 48 2.40 2.19 7.96
N PRO A 49 2.51 0.87 7.74
CA PRO A 49 2.28 -0.10 8.80
C PRO A 49 3.37 0.03 9.87
N LYS A 50 2.96 0.06 11.13
CA LYS A 50 3.90 0.02 12.26
C LYS A 50 4.69 -1.29 12.24
N SER A 51 5.98 -1.22 12.55
CA SER A 51 6.83 -2.41 12.68
C SER A 51 6.24 -3.38 13.72
N MET A 52 6.16 -4.65 13.37
CA MET A 52 5.71 -5.70 14.28
C MET A 52 6.82 -6.03 15.27
N ARG A 53 6.53 -5.91 16.58
CA ARG A 53 7.49 -6.26 17.64
C ARG A 53 7.41 -7.75 17.94
N SER A 54 8.45 -8.28 18.60
CA SER A 54 8.47 -9.67 19.08
C SER A 54 7.28 -10.00 19.99
N SER A 55 6.83 -9.03 20.82
CA SER A 55 5.64 -9.15 21.65
C SER A 55 4.37 -9.40 20.85
N ASP A 56 4.24 -8.74 19.70
CA ASP A 56 3.06 -8.83 18.84
C ASP A 56 3.02 -10.21 18.16
N ILE A 57 4.19 -10.71 17.71
CA ILE A 57 4.32 -12.06 17.14
C ILE A 57 3.97 -13.11 18.19
N HIS A 58 4.49 -12.97 19.42
CA HIS A 58 4.19 -13.90 20.51
C HIS A 58 2.69 -13.90 20.85
N TYR A 59 2.08 -12.71 20.92
CA TYR A 59 0.63 -12.58 21.13
C TYR A 59 -0.18 -13.31 20.05
N LEU A 60 0.17 -13.11 18.78
CA LEU A 60 -0.53 -13.72 17.65
C LEU A 60 -0.36 -15.24 17.58
N LEU A 61 0.74 -15.79 18.10
CA LEU A 61 0.94 -17.24 18.21
C LEU A 61 0.02 -17.90 19.25
N CYS A 62 -0.43 -17.16 20.27
CA CYS A 62 -1.33 -17.66 21.32
C CYS A 62 -2.81 -17.74 20.87
N ASP A 63 -3.62 -18.55 21.57
CA ASP A 63 -5.03 -18.78 21.21
C ASP A 63 -5.91 -17.51 21.24
N HIS A 64 -5.59 -16.52 22.09
CA HIS A 64 -6.30 -15.24 22.11
C HIS A 64 -6.02 -14.42 20.84
N GLY A 65 -4.76 -14.32 20.42
CA GLY A 65 -4.38 -13.60 19.19
C GLY A 65 -4.87 -14.29 17.92
N ARG A 66 -5.09 -15.62 17.96
CA ARG A 66 -5.65 -16.39 16.84
C ARG A 66 -6.97 -15.84 16.30
N ASN A 67 -7.85 -15.37 17.18
CA ASN A 67 -9.15 -14.84 16.77
C ASN A 67 -9.04 -13.47 16.07
N GLU A 68 -7.91 -12.79 16.24
CA GLU A 68 -7.66 -11.47 15.65
C GLU A 68 -6.88 -11.53 14.33
N ILE A 69 -6.25 -12.67 14.00
CA ILE A 69 -5.48 -12.86 12.77
C ILE A 69 -6.27 -12.45 11.53
N ASN A 70 -7.52 -12.90 11.42
CA ASN A 70 -8.36 -12.57 10.25
C ASN A 70 -8.58 -11.06 10.11
N THR A 71 -8.63 -10.32 11.21
CA THR A 71 -8.71 -8.85 11.20
C THR A 71 -7.43 -8.24 10.64
N PHE A 72 -6.25 -8.70 11.08
CA PHE A 72 -4.97 -8.23 10.55
C PHE A 72 -4.76 -8.60 9.08
N VAL A 73 -5.18 -9.79 8.66
CA VAL A 73 -5.18 -10.20 7.25
C VAL A 73 -6.09 -9.28 6.43
N SER A 74 -7.31 -9.05 6.90
CA SER A 74 -8.27 -8.14 6.23
C SER A 74 -7.70 -6.74 6.07
N GLU A 75 -7.09 -6.18 7.12
CA GLU A 75 -6.45 -4.87 7.08
C GLU A 75 -5.33 -4.81 6.03
N CYS A 76 -4.47 -5.84 5.97
CA CYS A 76 -3.41 -5.91 4.97
C CYS A 76 -3.97 -5.99 3.55
N VAL A 77 -4.95 -6.86 3.30
CA VAL A 77 -5.55 -7.06 1.97
C VAL A 77 -6.24 -5.79 1.49
N ASP A 78 -7.02 -5.12 2.36
CA ASP A 78 -7.70 -3.88 2.04
C ASP A 78 -6.70 -2.76 1.69
N SER A 79 -5.66 -2.59 2.50
CA SER A 79 -4.58 -1.61 2.25
C SER A 79 -3.83 -1.90 0.96
N ILE A 80 -3.43 -3.16 0.72
CA ILE A 80 -2.74 -3.56 -0.51
C ILE A 80 -3.62 -3.27 -1.73
N SER A 81 -4.91 -3.64 -1.68
CA SER A 81 -5.85 -3.44 -2.79
C SER A 81 -6.04 -1.96 -3.10
N LYS A 82 -6.28 -1.14 -2.07
CA LYS A 82 -6.42 0.32 -2.19
C LYS A 82 -5.18 0.93 -2.87
N TRP A 83 -4.00 0.71 -2.30
CA TRP A 83 -2.78 1.37 -2.77
C TRP A 83 -2.27 0.80 -4.10
N THR A 84 -2.53 -0.47 -4.41
CA THR A 84 -2.29 -1.03 -5.74
C THR A 84 -3.17 -0.34 -6.80
N GLY A 85 -4.43 -0.03 -6.48
CA GLY A 85 -5.32 0.73 -7.37
C GLY A 85 -4.81 2.15 -7.64
N ILE A 86 -4.25 2.78 -6.61
CA ILE A 86 -3.61 4.10 -6.72
C ILE A 86 -2.39 4.02 -7.63
N ILE A 87 -1.45 3.11 -7.37
CA ILE A 87 -0.23 2.92 -8.18
C ILE A 87 -0.57 2.73 -9.66
N LYS A 88 -1.58 1.91 -10.00
CA LYS A 88 -2.01 1.73 -11.40
C LYS A 88 -2.47 3.02 -12.07
N THR A 89 -2.97 3.97 -11.30
CA THR A 89 -3.33 5.31 -11.80
C THR A 89 -2.07 6.17 -11.96
N MET A 90 -1.15 6.12 -11.00
CA MET A 90 0.14 6.82 -11.04
C MET A 90 1.00 6.37 -12.22
N GLU A 91 1.07 5.05 -12.48
CA GLU A 91 1.84 4.46 -13.56
C GLU A 91 1.45 5.04 -14.93
N ARG A 92 0.20 5.46 -15.12
CA ARG A 92 -0.25 6.10 -16.37
C ARG A 92 0.41 7.46 -16.63
N CYS A 93 0.87 8.13 -15.58
CA CYS A 93 1.58 9.40 -15.67
C CYS A 93 3.03 9.18 -16.13
N PHE A 94 3.65 8.07 -15.70
CA PHE A 94 5.05 7.74 -16.02
C PHE A 94 5.23 6.80 -17.24
N LEU A 95 4.18 6.09 -17.68
CA LEU A 95 4.22 5.10 -18.78
C LEU A 95 4.58 5.68 -20.16
N LYS A 96 4.69 7.01 -20.30
CA LYS A 96 5.01 7.68 -21.57
C LYS A 96 6.38 8.34 -21.61
N GLU A 97 7.09 8.39 -20.50
CA GLU A 97 8.50 8.76 -20.54
C GLU A 97 9.26 7.50 -20.96
N ASN A 98 9.53 7.41 -22.27
CA ASN A 98 10.63 6.58 -22.75
C ASN A 98 11.88 7.07 -22.00
N ILE A 99 12.22 6.36 -20.92
CA ILE A 99 13.46 6.53 -20.13
C ILE A 99 14.72 6.40 -21.04
N LEU A 100 14.54 6.01 -22.30
CA LEU A 100 15.55 6.02 -23.36
C LEU A 100 15.94 7.41 -23.91
N GLN A 101 15.39 8.52 -23.40
CA GLN A 101 15.93 9.86 -23.65
C GLN A 101 16.74 10.41 -22.46
N THR A 102 17.63 9.57 -21.94
CA THR A 102 18.83 9.96 -21.17
C THR A 102 19.83 10.81 -21.99
N ASP A 103 19.34 11.61 -22.95
CA ASP A 103 20.04 12.78 -23.49
C ASP A 103 19.84 14.01 -22.60
N LEU A 104 19.11 13.89 -21.47
CA LEU A 104 19.22 14.80 -20.33
C LEU A 104 20.56 14.56 -19.60
N PHE A 105 21.64 14.76 -20.34
CA PHE A 105 22.88 15.30 -19.80
C PHE A 105 22.48 16.51 -18.94
N PHE A 106 22.61 16.37 -17.63
CA PHE A 106 23.22 17.33 -16.72
C PHE A 106 23.35 18.79 -17.21
N GLU A 107 22.24 19.42 -17.57
CA GLU A 107 22.15 20.89 -17.50
C GLU A 107 21.48 21.22 -16.18
N GLU A 108 22.33 21.49 -15.17
CA GLU A 108 21.98 22.09 -13.88
C GLU A 108 21.34 23.46 -14.09
N LYS A 109 20.08 23.48 -14.52
CA LYS A 109 19.17 24.55 -14.19
C LYS A 109 18.05 23.91 -13.39
N PHE A 110 18.16 24.01 -12.07
CA PHE A 110 17.05 23.77 -11.15
C PHE A 110 15.94 24.78 -11.46
N SER A 111 15.10 24.46 -12.44
CA SER A 111 13.82 25.13 -12.64
C SER A 111 12.80 24.54 -11.67
N ASP A 112 11.80 25.33 -11.30
CA ASP A 112 10.68 24.87 -10.45
C ASP A 112 10.01 23.62 -11.03
N GLU A 113 10.00 23.48 -12.36
CA GLU A 113 9.44 22.32 -13.07
C GLU A 113 10.16 20.99 -12.73
N ASN A 114 11.49 21.03 -12.52
CA ASN A 114 12.25 19.85 -12.09
C ASN A 114 11.93 19.49 -10.63
N ILE A 115 11.69 20.47 -9.76
CA ILE A 115 11.31 20.26 -8.36
C ILE A 115 9.96 19.53 -8.27
N TYR A 116 8.98 19.95 -9.08
CA TYR A 116 7.67 19.30 -9.14
C TYR A 116 7.76 17.85 -9.65
N LYS A 117 8.54 17.59 -10.70
CA LYS A 117 8.78 16.22 -11.18
C LYS A 117 9.44 15.33 -10.13
N HIS A 118 10.40 15.86 -9.37
CA HIS A 118 11.02 15.12 -8.27
C HIS A 118 10.04 14.77 -7.16
N LYS A 119 9.19 15.72 -6.73
CA LYS A 119 8.15 15.47 -5.71
C LYS A 119 7.14 14.40 -6.18
N GLU A 120 6.74 14.44 -7.44
CA GLU A 120 5.84 13.43 -8.02
C GLU A 120 6.48 12.03 -8.05
N LEU A 121 7.76 11.94 -8.44
CA LEU A 121 8.51 10.69 -8.42
C LEU A 121 8.71 10.14 -7.00
N GLU A 122 9.03 11.00 -6.04
CA GLU A 122 9.19 10.64 -4.63
C GLU A 122 7.90 10.05 -4.06
N ILE A 123 6.76 10.68 -4.33
CA ILE A 123 5.44 10.19 -3.90
C ILE A 123 5.13 8.84 -4.56
N PHE A 124 5.44 8.68 -5.84
CA PHE A 124 5.24 7.41 -6.55
C PHE A 124 6.06 6.27 -5.94
N LEU A 125 7.35 6.50 -5.68
CA LEU A 125 8.24 5.52 -5.06
C LEU A 125 7.82 5.22 -3.62
N SER A 126 7.42 6.23 -2.85
CA SER A 126 6.92 6.07 -1.48
C SER A 126 5.63 5.24 -1.46
N THR A 127 4.74 5.43 -2.43
CA THR A 127 3.52 4.63 -2.58
C THR A 127 3.85 3.16 -2.90
N LYS A 128 4.83 2.92 -3.76
CA LYS A 128 5.32 1.55 -4.05
C LYS A 128 5.90 0.88 -2.81
N SER A 129 6.72 1.62 -2.05
CA SER A 129 7.29 1.16 -0.78
C SER A 129 6.19 0.78 0.22
N LEU A 130 5.17 1.63 0.36
CA LEU A 130 4.02 1.37 1.23
C LEU A 130 3.33 0.04 0.93
N VAL A 131 3.04 -0.24 -0.35
CA VAL A 131 2.43 -1.53 -0.75
C VAL A 131 3.34 -2.70 -0.42
N LEU A 132 4.65 -2.56 -0.62
CA LEU A 132 5.61 -3.60 -0.30
C LEU A 132 5.66 -3.90 1.20
N LEU A 133 5.61 -2.86 2.05
CA LEU A 133 5.54 -3.01 3.50
C LEU A 133 4.28 -3.75 3.96
N TRP A 134 3.12 -3.44 3.38
CA TRP A 134 1.88 -4.15 3.68
C TRP A 134 1.91 -5.62 3.23
N ARG A 135 2.49 -5.91 2.05
CA ARG A 135 2.72 -7.29 1.59
C ARG A 135 3.65 -8.06 2.51
N HIS A 136 4.72 -7.42 2.96
CA HIS A 136 5.65 -8.02 3.91
C HIS A 136 4.98 -8.33 5.25
N ARG A 137 4.15 -7.40 5.76
CA ARG A 137 3.35 -7.64 6.97
C ARG A 137 2.39 -8.82 6.81
N LEU A 138 1.71 -8.92 5.66
CA LEU A 138 0.84 -10.05 5.36
C LEU A 138 1.60 -11.38 5.37
N ALA A 139 2.77 -11.44 4.73
CA ALA A 139 3.61 -12.63 4.73
C ALA A 139 4.04 -13.07 6.14
N ILE A 140 4.33 -12.12 7.04
CA ILE A 140 4.60 -12.43 8.45
C ILE A 140 3.39 -13.09 9.11
N ILE A 141 2.19 -12.56 8.88
CA ILE A 141 0.96 -13.12 9.45
C ILE A 141 0.69 -14.52 8.89
N GLU A 142 0.91 -14.74 7.60
CA GLU A 142 0.79 -16.07 6.97
C GLU A 142 1.75 -17.08 7.62
N MET A 143 3.02 -16.71 7.83
CA MET A 143 3.99 -17.55 8.55
C MET A 143 3.52 -17.89 9.99
N ILE A 144 2.91 -16.94 10.69
CA ILE A 144 2.36 -17.18 12.04
C ILE A 144 1.23 -18.21 11.98
N VAL A 145 0.32 -18.11 11.00
CA VAL A 145 -0.79 -19.05 10.81
C VAL A 145 -0.27 -20.46 10.51
N GLU A 146 0.72 -20.58 9.63
CA GLU A 146 1.38 -21.86 9.32
C GLU A 146 2.06 -22.48 10.55
N ALA A 147 2.74 -21.66 11.36
CA ALA A 147 3.35 -22.10 12.62
C ALA A 147 2.28 -22.59 13.62
N GLN A 148 1.16 -21.87 13.76
CA GLN A 148 0.04 -22.31 14.60
C GLN A 148 -0.58 -23.62 14.11
N GLY A 149 -0.68 -23.82 12.79
CA GLY A 149 -1.15 -25.08 12.20
C GLY A 149 -0.20 -26.24 12.52
N SER A 150 1.11 -26.00 12.41
CA SER A 150 2.15 -26.99 12.70
C SER A 150 2.15 -27.40 14.18
N LEU A 151 1.98 -26.45 15.10
CA LEU A 151 1.89 -26.71 16.54
C LEU A 151 0.67 -27.56 16.92
N ARG A 152 -0.44 -27.47 16.18
CA ARG A 152 -1.62 -28.32 16.39
C ARG A 152 -1.40 -29.77 15.96
N ASN A 153 -0.55 -29.97 14.97
CA ASN A 153 -0.23 -31.29 14.42
C ASN A 153 0.91 -31.97 15.18
N PHE A 154 1.45 -31.37 16.25
CA PHE A 154 2.34 -32.10 17.14
C PHE A 154 1.53 -33.22 17.79
N PRO A 155 1.85 -34.50 17.50
CA PRO A 155 1.29 -35.57 18.29
C PRO A 155 1.70 -35.29 19.73
N TYR A 156 0.74 -35.33 20.66
CA TYR A 156 1.03 -35.28 22.08
C TYR A 156 2.20 -36.23 22.34
N ILE A 157 3.40 -35.69 22.54
CA ILE A 157 4.51 -36.47 23.06
C ILE A 157 3.98 -36.96 24.39
N ASN A 158 3.70 -38.26 24.42
CA ASN A 158 3.17 -39.02 25.52
C ASN A 158 3.46 -38.34 26.86
N LYS A 159 2.41 -37.88 27.54
CA LYS A 159 2.45 -37.81 29.01
C LYS A 159 2.50 -39.24 29.53
N GLN A 160 3.65 -39.89 29.36
CA GLN A 160 4.10 -40.92 30.25
C GLN A 160 4.79 -40.20 31.41
N LYS A 161 4.02 -40.01 32.49
CA LYS A 161 4.45 -40.19 33.87
C LYS A 161 3.21 -40.16 34.75
#